data_AF-A0A482ZKS7-F1
#
_entry.id   AF-A0A482ZKS7-F1
#
_cell.length_a   1.000
_cell.length_b   1.000
_cell.length_c   1.000
_cell.angle_alpha   90.00
_cell.angle_beta   90.00
_cell.angle_gamma   90.00
#
_symmetry.space_group_name_H-M   'P 1'
#
loop_
_entity.id
_entity.type
_entity.pdbx_description
1 polymer ?
#
loop_
_entity_poly.entity_id
_entity_poly.type
_entity_poly.pdbx_seq_one_letter_code
_entity_poly.pdbx_strand_id
1 'polypeptide(L)'
;MDIGVLYKVTIFWVIFYITPGPVWVSVMEATRKLSFTGIWQFFIRVFLPVNASVQFLQALICAIFVEFVATIFSQIGLLFYILGGSYIAYLAYKTIKSKKSNTLLELSFHHLALVMLLSPKIWLLFPSGAVIASNLSQNIITNAFVFAFIMFVVSNLMFVLYAIIGKIGTKLLKDNFSYLAFWLLVLFASFLFYEAYKVLL
;
A
#
# COMPACT_ATOMS: atom_id res chain seq x y z
N MET A 1 3.14 -13.14 26.27
CA MET A 1 3.26 -12.36 25.02
C MET A 1 4.44 -11.42 25.21
N ASP A 2 5.43 -11.47 24.34
CA ASP A 2 6.63 -10.64 24.47
C ASP A 2 6.35 -9.18 24.05
N ILE A 3 6.41 -8.26 25.02
CA ILE A 3 6.15 -6.83 24.79
C ILE A 3 7.21 -6.21 23.87
N GLY A 4 8.47 -6.65 23.96
CA GLY A 4 9.55 -6.19 23.10
C GLY A 4 9.31 -6.59 21.64
N VAL A 5 8.78 -7.78 21.39
CA VAL A 5 8.37 -8.20 20.03
C VAL A 5 7.17 -7.40 19.55
N LEU A 6 6.15 -7.18 20.40
CA LEU A 6 4.98 -6.36 20.05
C LEU A 6 5.39 -4.94 19.60
N TYR A 7 6.34 -4.34 20.32
CA TYR A 7 6.90 -3.03 19.97
C TYR A 7 7.61 -3.05 18.61
N LYS A 8 8.44 -4.06 18.34
CA LYS A 8 9.12 -4.22 17.04
C LYS A 8 8.13 -4.39 15.88
N VAL A 9 7.07 -5.17 16.07
CA VAL A 9 6.00 -5.32 15.07
C VAL A 9 5.30 -3.98 14.80
N THR A 10 5.05 -3.21 15.85
CA THR A 10 4.43 -1.87 15.73
C THR A 10 5.33 -0.92 14.96
N ILE A 11 6.62 -0.84 15.31
CA ILE A 11 7.59 -0.01 14.56
C ILE A 11 7.69 -0.46 13.11
N PHE A 12 7.77 -1.78 12.86
CA PHE A 12 7.82 -2.31 11.50
C PHE A 12 6.66 -1.76 10.67
N TRP A 13 5.42 -1.82 11.18
CA TRP A 13 4.26 -1.30 10.47
C TRP A 13 4.29 0.22 10.28
N VAL A 14 4.75 0.97 11.29
CA VAL A 14 4.91 2.43 11.18
C VAL A 14 5.91 2.77 10.09
N ILE A 15 7.09 2.15 10.07
CA ILE A 15 8.13 2.37 9.04
C ILE A 15 7.63 1.94 7.66
N PHE A 16 6.94 0.80 7.59
CA PHE A 16 6.37 0.30 6.35
C PHE A 16 5.38 1.31 5.75
N TYR A 17 4.52 1.93 6.56
CA TYR A 17 3.48 2.82 6.08
C TYR A 17 3.89 4.29 5.95
N ILE A 18 4.84 4.78 6.75
CA ILE A 18 5.34 6.16 6.61
C ILE A 18 6.11 6.38 5.31
N THR A 19 6.71 5.31 4.75
CA THR A 19 7.37 5.36 3.45
C THR A 19 6.33 5.28 2.34
N PRO A 20 6.10 6.35 1.55
CA PRO A 20 5.03 6.36 0.57
C PRO A 20 5.30 5.33 -0.53
N GLY A 21 4.27 4.55 -0.85
CA GLY A 21 4.25 3.65 -1.98
C GLY A 21 3.17 4.06 -2.98
N PRO A 22 3.04 3.32 -4.10
CA PRO A 22 2.05 3.62 -5.15
C PRO A 22 0.60 3.67 -4.63
N VAL A 23 0.27 2.85 -3.63
CA VAL A 23 -1.03 2.87 -2.93
C VAL A 23 -1.29 4.25 -2.33
N TRP A 24 -0.33 4.76 -1.54
CA TRP A 24 -0.47 6.03 -0.84
C TRP A 24 -0.46 7.22 -1.76
N VAL A 25 0.35 7.19 -2.82
CA VAL A 25 0.31 8.23 -3.87
C VAL A 25 -1.07 8.29 -4.52
N SER A 26 -1.67 7.13 -4.79
CA SER A 26 -3.02 7.04 -5.37
C SER A 26 -4.10 7.53 -4.40
N VAL A 27 -3.99 7.21 -3.10
CA VAL A 27 -4.90 7.72 -2.06
C VAL A 27 -4.79 9.23 -1.91
N MET A 28 -3.56 9.77 -1.88
CA MET A 28 -3.33 11.21 -1.83
C MET A 28 -4.00 11.89 -3.04
N GLU A 29 -3.77 11.39 -4.25
CA GLU A 29 -4.36 11.97 -5.46
C GLU A 29 -5.89 11.90 -5.46
N ALA A 30 -6.48 10.76 -5.08
CA ALA A 30 -7.93 10.56 -5.05
C ALA A 30 -8.63 11.45 -4.02
N THR A 31 -7.95 11.78 -2.90
CA THR A 31 -8.55 12.54 -1.79
C THR A 31 -8.24 14.03 -1.81
N ARG A 32 -7.25 14.48 -2.60
CA ARG A 32 -6.66 15.82 -2.49
C ARG A 32 -7.62 17.00 -2.64
N LYS A 33 -8.68 16.88 -3.46
CA LYS A 33 -9.72 17.92 -3.63
C LYS A 33 -11.06 17.55 -3.00
N LEU A 34 -11.18 16.39 -2.34
CA LEU A 34 -12.43 16.02 -1.66
C LEU A 34 -12.68 16.95 -0.47
N SER A 35 -13.96 17.20 -0.17
CA SER A 35 -14.35 17.82 1.10
C SER A 35 -14.01 16.91 2.28
N PHE A 36 -14.02 17.42 3.50
CA PHE A 36 -13.79 16.60 4.70
C PHE A 36 -14.77 15.41 4.76
N THR A 37 -16.05 15.66 4.50
CA THR A 37 -17.08 14.62 4.39
C THR A 37 -16.78 13.64 3.27
N GLY A 38 -16.32 14.12 2.11
CA GLY A 38 -15.92 13.26 0.98
C GLY A 38 -14.76 12.32 1.32
N ILE A 39 -13.78 12.78 2.11
CA ILE A 39 -12.67 11.93 2.58
C ILE A 39 -13.19 10.82 3.49
N TRP A 40 -14.09 11.12 4.43
CA TRP A 40 -14.66 10.09 5.31
C TRP A 40 -15.55 9.10 4.54
N GLN A 41 -16.29 9.58 3.54
CA GLN A 41 -17.04 8.68 2.66
C GLN A 41 -16.11 7.76 1.87
N PHE A 42 -15.02 8.30 1.32
CA PHE A 42 -13.98 7.49 0.68
C PHE A 42 -13.36 6.48 1.66
N PHE A 43 -13.07 6.90 2.88
CA PHE A 43 -12.53 6.03 3.92
C PHE A 43 -13.46 4.86 4.21
N ILE A 44 -14.72 5.13 4.56
CA ILE A 44 -15.69 4.12 4.99
C ILE A 44 -16.12 3.21 3.84
N ARG A 45 -16.30 3.75 2.63
CA ARG A 45 -16.85 2.99 1.49
C ARG A 45 -15.80 2.29 0.65
N VAL A 46 -14.55 2.78 0.66
CA VAL A 46 -13.48 2.27 -0.20
C VAL A 46 -12.29 1.83 0.61
N PHE A 47 -11.64 2.73 1.35
CA PHE A 47 -10.36 2.41 1.98
C PHE A 47 -10.48 1.33 3.06
N LEU A 48 -11.36 1.53 4.04
CA LEU A 48 -11.53 0.63 5.18
C LEU A 48 -11.98 -0.77 4.75
N PRO A 49 -12.98 -0.95 3.85
CA PRO A 49 -13.35 -2.27 3.36
C PRO A 49 -12.23 -2.97 2.60
N VAL A 50 -11.48 -2.26 1.74
CA VAL A 50 -10.34 -2.87 1.01
C VAL A 50 -9.20 -3.21 1.98
N ASN A 51 -8.90 -2.33 2.93
CA ASN A 51 -7.87 -2.58 3.93
C ASN A 51 -8.20 -3.80 4.82
N ALA A 52 -9.47 -3.96 5.20
CA ALA A 52 -9.94 -5.13 5.96
C ALA A 52 -10.01 -6.43 5.14
N SER A 53 -10.41 -6.36 3.87
CA SER A 53 -10.60 -7.55 3.03
C SER A 53 -9.35 -7.97 2.26
N VAL A 54 -8.43 -7.05 1.97
CA VAL A 54 -7.23 -7.33 1.17
C VAL A 54 -5.98 -7.30 2.04
N GLN A 55 -5.61 -6.14 2.59
CA GLN A 55 -4.35 -5.99 3.34
C GLN A 55 -4.32 -6.86 4.60
N PHE A 56 -5.41 -6.88 5.36
CA PHE A 56 -5.49 -7.68 6.58
C PHE A 56 -5.36 -9.17 6.27
N LEU A 57 -6.02 -9.66 5.21
CA LEU A 57 -5.87 -11.05 4.76
C LEU A 57 -4.46 -11.33 4.23
N GLN A 58 -3.85 -10.41 3.47
CA GLN A 58 -2.45 -10.54 3.04
C GLN A 58 -1.50 -10.65 4.23
N ALA A 59 -1.69 -9.83 5.28
CA ALA A 59 -0.88 -9.89 6.50
C ALA A 59 -1.09 -11.19 7.27
N LEU A 60 -2.33 -11.68 7.38
CA LEU A 60 -2.64 -12.98 8.00
C LEU A 60 -1.97 -14.14 7.23
N ILE A 61 -2.19 -14.21 5.92
CA ILE A 61 -1.62 -15.24 5.06
C ILE A 61 -0.10 -15.21 5.14
N CYS A 62 0.50 -14.02 5.09
CA CYS A 62 1.95 -13.89 5.19
C CYS A 62 2.49 -14.33 6.54
N ALA A 63 1.81 -14.04 7.65
CA ALA A 63 2.26 -14.46 8.97
C ALA A 63 2.09 -15.97 9.23
N ILE A 64 1.03 -16.59 8.70
CA ILE A 64 0.79 -18.04 8.84
C ILE A 64 1.73 -18.83 7.91
N PHE A 65 1.94 -18.35 6.70
CA PHE A 65 2.65 -19.07 5.62
C PHE A 65 3.93 -18.35 5.20
N VAL A 66 4.68 -17.80 6.15
CA VAL A 66 5.81 -16.90 5.85
C VAL A 66 6.86 -17.50 4.93
N GLU A 67 7.25 -18.76 5.16
CA GLU A 67 8.23 -19.48 4.33
C GLU A 67 7.70 -19.74 2.90
N PHE A 68 6.43 -20.14 2.81
CA PHE A 68 5.75 -20.39 1.54
C PHE A 68 5.59 -19.10 0.74
N VAL A 69 5.19 -17.99 1.37
CA VAL A 69 5.06 -16.68 0.72
C VAL A 69 6.41 -16.17 0.25
N ALA A 70 7.47 -16.30 1.06
CA ALA A 70 8.82 -15.91 0.66
C ALA A 70 9.31 -16.74 -0.53
N THR A 71 9.08 -18.05 -0.51
CA THR A 71 9.47 -18.97 -1.60
C THR A 71 8.68 -18.69 -2.87
N ILE A 72 7.35 -18.63 -2.78
CA ILE A 72 6.51 -18.34 -3.94
C ILE A 72 6.86 -16.98 -4.53
N PHE A 73 6.96 -15.94 -3.72
CA PHE A 73 7.30 -14.62 -4.24
C PHE A 73 8.66 -14.61 -4.94
N SER A 74 9.64 -15.39 -4.50
CA SER A 74 10.90 -15.53 -5.24
C SER A 74 10.72 -16.18 -6.62
N GLN A 75 9.76 -17.09 -6.76
CA GLN A 75 9.46 -17.80 -8.01
C GLN A 75 8.58 -17.00 -8.97
N ILE A 76 7.58 -16.27 -8.45
CA ILE A 76 6.62 -15.49 -9.25
C ILE A 76 6.86 -13.97 -9.15
N GLY A 77 7.96 -13.55 -8.55
CA GLY A 77 8.31 -12.15 -8.32
C GLY A 77 8.37 -11.35 -9.61
N LEU A 78 8.88 -11.96 -10.69
CA LEU A 78 8.85 -11.39 -12.03
C LEU A 78 7.44 -10.99 -12.48
N LEU A 79 6.46 -11.86 -12.25
CA LEU A 79 5.06 -11.59 -12.59
C LEU A 79 4.51 -10.42 -11.77
N PHE A 80 4.82 -10.35 -10.47
CA PHE A 80 4.42 -9.23 -9.62
C PHE A 80 5.07 -7.91 -10.03
N TYR A 81 6.33 -7.93 -10.45
CA TYR A 81 7.00 -6.74 -10.97
C TYR A 81 6.35 -6.24 -12.26
N ILE A 82 6.05 -7.14 -13.21
CA ILE A 82 5.41 -6.78 -14.48
C ILE A 82 3.96 -6.31 -14.26
N LEU A 83 3.14 -7.09 -13.55
CA LEU A 83 1.73 -6.77 -13.31
C LEU A 83 1.58 -5.53 -12.42
N GLY A 84 2.35 -5.45 -11.34
CA GLY A 84 2.38 -4.28 -10.46
C GLY A 84 2.87 -3.03 -11.18
N GLY A 85 3.97 -3.12 -11.94
CA GLY A 85 4.48 -2.02 -12.75
C GLY A 85 3.47 -1.54 -13.78
N SER A 86 2.84 -2.47 -14.50
CA SER A 86 1.79 -2.15 -15.50
C SER A 86 0.58 -1.47 -14.87
N TYR A 87 0.15 -1.95 -13.69
CA TYR A 87 -0.99 -1.37 -13.00
C TYR A 87 -0.70 0.03 -12.44
N ILE A 88 0.50 0.24 -11.91
CA ILE A 88 0.94 1.55 -11.42
C ILE A 88 1.08 2.52 -12.60
N ALA A 89 1.62 2.09 -13.74
CA ALA A 89 1.66 2.89 -14.97
C ALA A 89 0.25 3.27 -15.44
N TYR A 90 -0.71 2.35 -15.35
CA TYR A 90 -2.13 2.64 -15.61
C TYR A 90 -2.70 3.69 -14.65
N LEU A 91 -2.38 3.63 -13.34
CA LEU A 91 -2.79 4.65 -12.38
C LEU A 91 -2.13 6.01 -12.64
N ALA A 92 -0.86 6.02 -13.09
CA ALA A 92 -0.19 7.23 -13.53
C ALA A 92 -0.93 7.85 -14.72
N TYR A 93 -1.27 7.05 -15.75
CA TYR A 93 -2.07 7.49 -16.88
C TYR A 93 -3.43 8.06 -16.44
N LYS A 94 -4.14 7.39 -15.54
CA LYS A 94 -5.42 7.91 -14.99
C LYS A 94 -5.24 9.24 -14.27
N THR A 95 -4.15 9.41 -13.51
CA THR A 95 -3.84 10.64 -12.77
C THR A 95 -3.63 11.82 -13.71
N ILE A 96 -2.85 11.65 -14.79
CA ILE A 96 -2.66 12.74 -15.75
C ILE A 96 -3.93 13.01 -16.57
N LYS A 97 -4.70 11.95 -16.90
CA LYS A 97 -5.97 12.08 -17.60
C LYS A 97 -6.98 12.90 -16.79
N SER A 98 -7.15 12.59 -15.49
CA SER A 98 -8.08 13.32 -14.61
C SER A 98 -7.69 14.79 -14.49
N LYS A 99 -6.39 15.10 -14.38
CA LYS A 99 -5.90 16.48 -14.39
C LYS A 99 -6.24 17.21 -15.68
N LYS A 100 -6.05 16.58 -16.85
CA LYS A 100 -6.38 17.17 -18.16
C LYS A 100 -7.87 17.40 -18.35
N SER A 101 -8.72 16.50 -17.83
CA SER A 101 -10.18 16.66 -17.84
C SER A 101 -10.72 17.52 -16.71
N ASN A 102 -9.86 18.06 -15.84
CA ASN A 102 -10.23 18.77 -14.62
C ASN A 102 -11.20 18.00 -13.71
N THR A 103 -11.07 16.68 -13.69
CA THR A 103 -11.82 15.76 -12.82
C THR A 103 -10.92 15.21 -11.72
N LEU A 104 -11.51 14.53 -10.73
CA LEU A 104 -10.75 13.82 -9.70
C LEU A 104 -10.40 12.41 -10.17
N LEU A 105 -9.29 11.88 -9.64
CA LEU A 105 -9.00 10.47 -9.77
C LEU A 105 -10.00 9.68 -8.94
N GLU A 106 -10.84 8.89 -9.59
CA GLU A 106 -11.73 7.95 -8.91
C GLU A 106 -11.00 6.65 -8.62
N LEU A 107 -10.62 6.47 -7.36
CA LEU A 107 -10.04 5.23 -6.87
C LEU A 107 -11.16 4.36 -6.27
N SER A 108 -11.78 3.53 -7.09
CA SER A 108 -12.84 2.60 -6.64
C SER A 108 -12.27 1.46 -5.79
N PHE A 109 -13.16 0.68 -5.16
CA PHE A 109 -12.81 -0.53 -4.41
C PHE A 109 -11.85 -1.44 -5.20
N HIS A 110 -12.21 -1.76 -6.44
CA HIS A 110 -11.41 -2.61 -7.32
C HIS A 110 -10.03 -2.02 -7.62
N HIS A 111 -9.97 -0.70 -7.84
CA HIS A 111 -8.70 -0.05 -8.13
C HIS A 111 -7.76 -0.04 -6.93
N LEU A 112 -8.29 0.24 -5.74
CA LEU A 112 -7.52 0.20 -4.52
C LEU A 112 -7.09 -1.24 -4.17
N ALA A 113 -8.00 -2.21 -4.32
CA ALA A 113 -7.72 -3.61 -4.07
C ALA A 113 -6.61 -4.15 -4.98
N LEU A 114 -6.64 -3.83 -6.28
CA LEU A 114 -5.62 -4.27 -7.22
C LEU A 114 -4.24 -3.65 -6.94
N VAL A 115 -4.16 -2.35 -6.66
CA VAL A 115 -2.86 -1.74 -6.35
C VAL A 115 -2.29 -2.24 -5.02
N MET A 116 -3.14 -2.56 -4.04
CA MET A 116 -2.72 -3.21 -2.80
C MET A 116 -2.29 -4.66 -3.03
N LEU A 117 -3.04 -5.43 -3.82
CA LEU A 117 -2.70 -6.82 -4.11
C LEU A 117 -1.40 -6.94 -4.92
N LEU A 118 -1.21 -6.09 -5.93
CA LEU A 118 -0.09 -6.17 -6.86
C LEU A 118 1.16 -5.42 -6.39
N SER A 119 1.11 -4.71 -5.27
CA SER A 119 2.23 -3.92 -4.77
C SER A 119 3.39 -4.83 -4.32
N PRO A 120 4.55 -4.82 -5.01
CA PRO A 120 5.64 -5.72 -4.66
C PRO A 120 6.25 -5.39 -3.29
N LYS A 121 6.14 -4.12 -2.85
CA LYS A 121 6.55 -3.70 -1.51
C LYS A 121 5.90 -4.56 -0.41
N ILE A 122 4.64 -4.94 -0.58
CA ILE A 122 3.90 -5.75 0.40
C ILE A 122 4.50 -7.15 0.47
N TRP A 123 4.59 -7.82 -0.66
CA TRP A 123 5.08 -9.19 -0.71
C TRP A 123 6.57 -9.32 -0.38
N LEU A 124 7.38 -8.29 -0.64
CA LEU A 124 8.79 -8.25 -0.27
C LEU A 124 9.00 -8.05 1.24
N LEU A 125 8.24 -7.15 1.86
CA LEU A 125 8.53 -6.71 3.24
C LEU A 125 7.65 -7.39 4.28
N PHE A 126 6.43 -7.81 3.95
CA PHE A 126 5.56 -8.51 4.90
C PHE A 126 6.23 -9.75 5.49
N PRO A 127 6.98 -10.59 4.73
CA PRO A 127 7.67 -11.73 5.30
C PRO A 127 8.67 -11.33 6.40
N SER A 128 9.38 -10.22 6.22
CA SER A 128 10.32 -9.71 7.23
C SER A 128 9.61 -9.33 8.53
N GLY A 129 8.45 -8.67 8.43
CA GLY A 129 7.62 -8.35 9.59
C GLY A 129 6.99 -9.58 10.24
N ALA A 130 6.56 -10.55 9.43
CA ALA A 130 5.99 -11.82 9.88
C ALA A 130 6.99 -12.65 10.68
N VAL A 131 8.27 -12.69 10.27
CA VAL A 131 9.36 -13.33 11.03
C VAL A 131 9.59 -12.64 12.38
N ILE A 132 9.42 -11.31 12.47
CA ILE A 132 9.46 -10.63 13.78
C ILE A 132 8.28 -11.11 14.63
N ALA A 133 7.08 -11.14 14.07
CA ALA A 133 5.86 -11.53 14.78
C ALA A 133 5.84 -13.00 15.22
N SER A 134 6.52 -13.91 14.51
CA SER A 134 6.58 -15.33 14.90
C SER A 134 7.24 -15.55 16.27
N ASN A 135 8.02 -14.59 16.75
CA ASN A 135 8.66 -14.63 18.07
C ASN A 135 7.77 -14.07 19.20
N LEU A 136 6.54 -13.64 18.92
CA LEU A 136 5.65 -12.97 19.90
C LEU A 136 5.10 -13.95 20.94
N SER A 137 4.75 -15.16 20.51
CA SER A 137 4.22 -16.24 21.32
C SER A 137 4.45 -17.59 20.63
N GLN A 138 4.19 -18.70 21.31
CA GLN A 138 4.25 -20.04 20.71
C GLN A 138 3.08 -20.35 19.75
N ASN A 139 2.02 -19.54 19.75
CA ASN A 139 0.83 -19.79 18.93
C ASN A 139 0.89 -18.97 17.62
N ILE A 140 1.07 -19.66 16.49
CA ILE A 140 1.14 -19.04 15.17
C ILE A 140 -0.11 -18.23 14.79
N ILE A 141 -1.30 -18.71 15.18
CA ILE A 141 -2.57 -18.05 14.90
C ILE A 141 -2.62 -16.72 15.66
N THR A 142 -2.28 -16.72 16.95
CA THR A 142 -2.22 -15.50 17.76
C THR A 142 -1.23 -14.51 17.19
N ASN A 143 -0.03 -14.95 16.80
CA ASN A 143 1.00 -14.10 16.22
C ASN A 143 0.52 -13.45 14.91
N ALA A 144 -0.11 -14.23 14.03
CA ALA A 144 -0.66 -13.74 12.78
C ALA A 144 -1.78 -12.71 12.98
N PHE A 145 -2.73 -12.99 13.88
CA PHE A 145 -3.79 -12.05 14.20
C PHE A 145 -3.26 -10.75 14.79
N VAL A 146 -2.30 -10.80 15.72
CA VAL A 146 -1.69 -9.59 16.28
C VAL A 146 -0.94 -8.81 15.19
N PHE A 147 -0.17 -9.48 14.34
CA PHE A 147 0.54 -8.87 13.22
C PHE A 147 -0.42 -8.13 12.27
N ALA A 148 -1.48 -8.80 11.82
CA ALA A 148 -2.48 -8.23 10.93
C ALA A 148 -3.33 -7.13 11.59
N PHE A 149 -3.63 -7.26 12.89
CA PHE A 149 -4.40 -6.26 13.62
C PHE A 149 -3.61 -4.97 13.80
N ILE A 150 -2.33 -5.04 14.18
CA ILE A 150 -1.47 -3.86 14.30
C ILE A 150 -1.31 -3.19 12.93
N MET A 151 -1.09 -3.98 11.87
CA MET A 151 -1.07 -3.49 10.49
C MET A 151 -2.33 -2.66 10.18
N PHE A 152 -3.50 -3.23 10.48
CA PHE A 152 -4.79 -2.61 10.19
C PHE A 152 -4.97 -1.31 10.96
N VAL A 153 -4.64 -1.27 12.25
CA VAL A 153 -4.71 -0.04 13.06
C VAL A 153 -3.77 1.02 12.47
N VAL A 154 -2.51 0.67 12.21
CA VAL A 154 -1.51 1.63 11.70
C VAL A 154 -1.89 2.13 10.30
N SER A 155 -2.36 1.27 9.40
CA SER A 155 -2.72 1.68 8.03
C SER A 155 -3.93 2.63 8.01
N ASN A 156 -4.92 2.42 8.89
CA ASN A 156 -6.05 3.34 9.04
C ASN A 156 -5.63 4.70 9.61
N LEU A 157 -4.67 4.74 10.54
CA LEU A 157 -4.09 6.01 11.01
C LEU A 157 -3.31 6.72 9.89
N MET A 158 -2.53 5.97 9.13
CA MET A 158 -1.72 6.49 8.02
C MET A 158 -2.59 7.02 6.87
N PHE A 159 -3.78 6.46 6.66
CA PHE A 159 -4.75 7.02 5.73
C PHE A 159 -5.06 8.49 6.04
N VAL A 160 -5.31 8.82 7.32
CA VAL A 160 -5.60 10.20 7.73
C VAL A 160 -4.42 11.11 7.42
N LEU A 161 -3.20 10.66 7.73
CA LEU A 161 -1.98 11.39 7.44
C LEU A 161 -1.82 11.67 5.93
N TYR A 162 -1.96 10.65 5.09
CA TYR A 162 -1.81 10.82 3.64
C TYR A 162 -2.94 11.67 3.03
N ALA A 163 -4.18 11.54 3.50
CA ALA A 163 -5.26 12.42 3.05
C ALA A 163 -4.96 13.90 3.35
N ILE A 164 -4.37 14.19 4.53
CA ILE A 164 -3.91 15.53 4.90
C ILE A 164 -2.76 15.98 3.98
N ILE A 165 -1.76 15.13 3.74
CA ILE A 165 -0.64 15.44 2.83
C ILE A 165 -1.16 15.77 1.44
N GLY A 166 -2.12 15.01 0.90
CA GLY A 166 -2.72 15.28 -0.42
C GLY A 166 -3.38 16.66 -0.49
N LYS A 167 -4.15 17.04 0.54
CA LYS A 167 -4.78 18.38 0.65
C LYS A 167 -3.75 19.49 0.76
N ILE A 168 -2.81 19.39 1.70
CA ILE A 168 -1.76 20.39 1.92
C ILE A 168 -0.91 20.52 0.66
N GLY A 169 -0.47 19.41 0.08
CA GLY A 169 0.32 19.36 -1.13
C GLY A 169 -0.39 20.02 -2.32
N THR A 170 -1.71 19.81 -2.48
CA THR A 170 -2.49 20.50 -3.53
C THR A 170 -2.53 22.01 -3.34
N LYS A 171 -2.66 22.49 -2.09
CA LYS A 171 -2.61 23.91 -1.79
C LYS A 171 -1.22 24.51 -2.05
N LEU A 172 -0.16 23.84 -1.58
CA LEU A 172 1.23 24.29 -1.74
C LEU A 172 1.66 24.32 -3.22
N LEU A 173 1.27 23.29 -3.98
CA LEU A 173 1.64 23.15 -5.38
C LEU A 173 0.66 23.85 -6.34
N LYS A 174 -0.24 24.71 -5.85
CA LYS A 174 -1.20 25.47 -6.67
C LYS A 174 -1.92 24.57 -7.68
N ASP A 175 -2.52 23.49 -7.21
CA ASP A 175 -3.21 22.49 -8.03
C ASP A 175 -2.35 21.62 -8.96
N ASN A 176 -1.01 21.69 -8.87
CA ASN A 176 -0.09 20.84 -9.63
C ASN A 176 0.27 19.53 -8.93
N PHE A 177 -0.36 19.20 -7.79
CA PHE A 177 -0.10 17.95 -7.07
C PHE A 177 -0.28 16.69 -7.94
N SER A 178 -1.22 16.70 -8.89
CA SER A 178 -1.40 15.58 -9.83
C SER A 178 -0.17 15.32 -10.70
N TYR A 179 0.62 16.34 -11.04
CA TYR A 179 1.87 16.13 -11.77
C TYR A 179 2.92 15.45 -10.88
N LEU A 180 3.01 15.84 -9.61
CA LEU A 180 3.88 15.15 -8.65
C LEU A 180 3.44 13.70 -8.46
N ALA A 181 2.15 13.45 -8.25
CA ALA A 181 1.61 12.10 -8.13
C ALA A 181 1.87 11.26 -9.39
N PHE A 182 1.65 11.84 -10.58
CA PHE A 182 1.98 11.21 -11.86
C PHE A 182 3.46 10.80 -11.92
N TRP A 183 4.39 11.72 -11.66
CA TRP A 183 5.82 11.42 -11.74
C TRP A 183 6.26 10.39 -10.71
N LEU A 184 5.74 10.45 -9.48
CA LEU A 184 6.01 9.43 -8.46
C LEU A 184 5.52 8.04 -8.88
N LEU A 185 4.30 7.95 -9.43
CA LEU A 185 3.77 6.68 -9.94
C LEU A 185 4.59 6.15 -11.12
N VAL A 186 5.01 7.02 -12.06
CA VAL A 186 5.91 6.64 -13.16
C VAL A 186 7.22 6.11 -12.61
N LEU A 187 7.84 6.78 -11.63
CA LEU A 187 9.08 6.32 -11.01
C LEU A 187 8.91 4.94 -10.34
N PHE A 188 7.81 4.72 -9.62
CA PHE A 188 7.52 3.39 -9.06
C PHE A 188 7.34 2.33 -10.14
N ALA A 189 6.60 2.63 -11.21
CA ALA A 189 6.42 1.69 -12.31
C ALA A 189 7.75 1.37 -13.02
N SER A 190 8.55 2.39 -13.34
CA SER A 190 9.88 2.23 -13.94
C SER A 190 10.81 1.41 -13.06
N PHE A 191 10.80 1.63 -11.74
CA PHE A 191 11.57 0.83 -10.80
C PHE A 191 11.15 -0.65 -10.85
N LEU A 192 9.85 -0.95 -10.87
CA LEU A 192 9.39 -2.34 -10.97
C LEU A 192 9.75 -3.00 -12.30
N PHE A 193 9.64 -2.28 -13.43
CA PHE A 193 10.08 -2.82 -14.72
C PHE A 193 11.59 -3.04 -14.76
N TYR A 194 12.38 -2.19 -14.11
CA TYR A 194 13.82 -2.39 -13.97
C TYR A 194 14.17 -3.63 -13.13
N GLU A 195 13.47 -3.85 -12.01
CA GLU A 195 13.62 -5.09 -11.23
C GLU A 195 13.17 -6.33 -12.01
N ALA A 196 12.10 -6.25 -12.80
CA ALA A 196 11.71 -7.32 -13.72
C ALA A 196 12.81 -7.63 -14.76
N TYR A 197 13.42 -6.60 -15.33
CA TYR A 197 14.50 -6.75 -16.31
C TYR A 197 15.72 -7.43 -15.69
N LYS A 198 16.11 -7.08 -14.46
CA LYS A 198 17.23 -7.75 -13.76
C LYS A 198 17.00 -9.24 -13.56
N VAL A 199 15.77 -9.66 -13.25
CA VAL A 199 15.44 -11.07 -13.02
C VAL A 199 15.49 -11.89 -14.32
N LEU A 200 15.37 -11.25 -15.48
CA LEU A 200 15.43 -11.89 -16.79
C LEU A 200 16.85 -12.07 -17.36
N LEU A 201 17.84 -11.39 -16.79
CA LEU A 201 19.26 -11.50 -17.16
C LEU A 201 19.98 -12.56 -16.32
#